data_AF-A0A1J5WK76-F1
#
_entry.id   AF-A0A1J5WK76-F1
#
_cell.length_a   1.000
_cell.length_b   1.000
_cell.length_c   1.000
_cell.angle_alpha   90.00
_cell.angle_beta   90.00
_cell.angle_gamma   90.00
#
_symmetry.space_group_name_H-M   'P 1'
#
loop_
_entity.id
_entity.type
_entity.pdbx_description
1 polymer ?
#
loop_
_entity_poly.entity_id
_entity_poly.type
_entity_poly.pdbx_seq_one_letter_code
_entity_poly.pdbx_strand_id
1 'polypeptide(L)'
;MNLFQRIEQLGGALSLPQRTVTRAKMLGARNREKSRDAGFLHVAVYLFLAGKIEETFLQLDVILQRTDEVCGGRLAFSREQGRLIDRAIEIEDRLLKSIGFFFSFKTPQQMIQDYARRGVLDSVSEKVALTVANDIVTEEKCFVFSTNDIACGCIVFSFVLCGHAYKDRKWYCQDTEVCFPACTEKVAGVCDLLCSLYKTI
;
A
#
# COMPACT_ATOMS: atom_id res chain seq x y z
N MET A 1 -3.08 11.47 14.89
CA MET A 1 -2.67 10.27 14.15
C MET A 1 -3.62 10.02 12.98
N ASN A 2 -3.13 10.10 11.75
CA ASN A 2 -3.91 9.88 10.53
C ASN A 2 -4.19 8.38 10.31
N LEU A 3 -4.99 8.04 9.30
CA LEU A 3 -5.37 6.66 8.98
C LEU A 3 -4.14 5.76 8.74
N PHE A 4 -3.15 6.23 7.99
CA PHE A 4 -2.02 5.38 7.58
C PHE A 4 -1.05 5.13 8.73
N GLN A 5 -0.88 6.11 9.61
CA GLN A 5 -0.16 5.94 10.86
C GLN A 5 -0.85 4.91 11.78
N ARG A 6 -2.19 4.90 11.84
CA ARG A 6 -2.93 3.85 12.58
C ARG A 6 -2.72 2.46 11.96
N ILE A 7 -2.74 2.36 10.63
CA ILE A 7 -2.50 1.10 9.89
C ILE A 7 -1.08 0.58 10.15
N GLU A 8 -0.07 1.44 10.07
CA GLU A 8 1.33 1.07 10.37
C GLU A 8 1.51 0.63 11.82
N GLN A 9 0.97 1.41 12.78
CA GLN A 9 1.07 1.08 14.20
C GLN A 9 0.45 -0.29 14.51
N LEU A 10 -0.77 -0.54 14.03
CA LEU A 10 -1.44 -1.81 14.29
C LEU A 10 -0.83 -2.97 13.47
N GLY A 11 -0.40 -2.72 12.24
CA GLY A 11 0.31 -3.69 11.42
C GLY A 11 1.61 -4.17 12.06
N GLY A 12 2.40 -3.24 12.61
CA GLY A 12 3.60 -3.56 13.38
C GLY A 12 3.30 -4.33 14.67
N ALA A 13 2.28 -3.93 15.42
CA ALA A 13 1.84 -4.65 16.63
C ALA A 13 1.38 -6.09 16.34
N LEU A 14 0.84 -6.33 15.14
CA LEU A 14 0.44 -7.66 14.65
C LEU A 14 1.58 -8.43 13.96
N SER A 15 2.78 -7.83 13.84
CA SER A 15 3.92 -8.40 13.10
C SER A 15 3.56 -8.81 11.66
N LEU A 16 2.69 -8.04 11.01
CA LEU A 16 2.26 -8.32 9.64
C LEU A 16 3.36 -7.95 8.63
N PRO A 17 3.52 -8.74 7.55
CA PRO A 17 4.44 -8.38 6.47
C PRO A 17 4.07 -7.04 5.81
N GLN A 18 5.08 -6.27 5.37
CA GLN A 18 4.86 -4.94 4.78
C GLN A 18 3.94 -4.95 3.56
N ARG A 19 3.90 -6.07 2.80
CA ARG A 19 2.95 -6.24 1.69
C ARG A 19 1.49 -6.18 2.16
N THR A 20 1.19 -6.79 3.32
CA THR A 20 -0.13 -6.80 3.95
C THR A 20 -0.49 -5.41 4.48
N VAL A 21 0.47 -4.74 5.13
CA VAL A 21 0.29 -3.35 5.62
C VAL A 21 0.02 -2.40 4.44
N THR A 22 0.79 -2.52 3.36
CA THR A 22 0.60 -1.73 2.13
C THR A 22 -0.77 -2.00 1.51
N ARG A 23 -1.20 -3.26 1.42
CA ARG A 23 -2.53 -3.64 0.94
C ARG A 23 -3.62 -2.99 1.77
N ALA A 24 -3.50 -2.98 3.10
CA ALA A 24 -4.46 -2.34 3.99
C ALA A 24 -4.53 -0.82 3.78
N LYS A 25 -3.38 -0.15 3.56
CA LYS A 25 -3.36 1.27 3.20
C LYS A 25 -4.08 1.54 1.89
N MET A 26 -3.86 0.71 0.86
CA MET A 26 -4.55 0.84 -0.43
C MET A 26 -6.07 0.66 -0.27
N LEU A 27 -6.51 -0.30 0.54
CA LEU A 27 -7.94 -0.49 0.87
C LEU A 27 -8.50 0.75 1.58
N GLY A 28 -7.79 1.26 2.59
CA GLY A 28 -8.19 2.46 3.32
C GLY A 28 -8.23 3.73 2.45
N ALA A 29 -7.29 3.87 1.52
CA ALA A 29 -7.26 4.99 0.57
C ALA A 29 -8.44 4.95 -0.40
N ARG A 30 -8.79 3.77 -0.91
CA ARG A 30 -9.95 3.58 -1.80
C ARG A 30 -11.28 3.77 -1.10
N ASN A 31 -11.36 3.51 0.21
CA ASN A 31 -12.58 3.70 0.99
C ASN A 31 -12.76 5.14 1.52
N ARG A 32 -11.71 5.96 1.47
CA ARG A 32 -11.59 7.20 2.24
C ARG A 32 -12.64 8.27 1.96
N GLU A 33 -13.23 8.29 0.78
CA GLU A 33 -14.34 9.18 0.45
C GLU A 33 -15.58 8.94 1.32
N LYS A 34 -15.74 7.74 1.89
CA LYS A 34 -16.91 7.36 2.69
C LYS A 34 -16.68 7.36 4.20
N SER A 35 -15.43 7.43 4.67
CA SER A 35 -15.08 7.36 6.10
C SER A 35 -14.11 8.49 6.50
N ARG A 36 -14.61 9.73 6.60
CA ARG A 36 -13.81 10.88 7.07
C ARG A 36 -13.22 10.70 8.47
N ASP A 37 -13.71 9.73 9.26
CA ASP A 37 -13.14 9.35 10.55
C ASP A 37 -13.07 7.82 10.73
N ALA A 38 -12.23 7.17 9.93
CA ALA A 38 -11.95 5.74 10.09
C ALA A 38 -11.26 5.47 11.44
N GLY A 39 -12.04 5.13 12.45
CA GLY A 39 -11.55 4.69 13.76
C GLY A 39 -10.76 3.37 13.70
N PHE A 40 -10.18 2.95 14.82
CA PHE A 40 -9.36 1.74 14.91
C PHE A 40 -10.07 0.46 14.46
N LEU A 41 -11.40 0.38 14.60
CA LEU A 41 -12.17 -0.76 14.08
C LEU A 41 -12.11 -0.87 12.55
N HIS A 42 -12.11 0.25 11.82
CA HIS A 42 -11.95 0.22 10.36
C HIS A 42 -10.53 -0.21 9.98
N VAL A 43 -9.53 0.25 10.73
CA VAL A 43 -8.12 -0.14 10.54
C VAL A 43 -7.94 -1.65 10.73
N ALA A 44 -8.52 -2.21 11.79
CA ALA A 44 -8.55 -3.64 12.03
C ALA A 44 -9.14 -4.41 10.86
N VAL A 45 -10.27 -3.95 10.31
CA VAL A 45 -10.91 -4.56 9.14
C VAL A 45 -10.06 -4.44 7.87
N TYR A 46 -9.40 -3.30 7.64
CA TYR A 46 -8.48 -3.14 6.51
C TYR A 46 -7.32 -4.14 6.57
N LEU A 47 -6.74 -4.35 7.76
CA LEU A 47 -5.68 -5.33 7.97
C LEU A 47 -6.18 -6.77 7.88
N PHE A 48 -7.37 -7.06 8.42
CA PHE A 48 -8.00 -8.38 8.31
C PHE A 48 -8.23 -8.77 6.85
N LEU A 49 -8.86 -7.88 6.07
CA LEU A 49 -9.12 -8.13 4.65
C LEU A 49 -7.81 -8.21 3.84
N ALA A 50 -6.85 -7.32 4.12
CA ALA A 50 -5.53 -7.40 3.50
C ALA A 50 -4.82 -8.74 3.79
N GLY A 51 -4.94 -9.25 5.02
CA GLY A 51 -4.39 -10.54 5.41
C GLY A 51 -5.01 -11.70 4.64
N LYS A 52 -6.31 -11.64 4.36
CA LYS A 52 -6.99 -12.63 3.49
C LYS A 52 -6.51 -12.58 2.04
N ILE A 53 -6.25 -11.38 1.51
CA ILE A 53 -5.78 -11.19 0.13
C ILE A 53 -4.32 -11.62 -0.05
N GLU A 54 -3.46 -11.30 0.92
CA GLU A 54 -2.01 -11.57 0.87
C GLU A 54 -1.61 -12.92 1.48
N GLU A 55 -2.61 -13.76 1.80
CA GLU A 55 -2.47 -15.08 2.41
C GLU A 55 -1.68 -15.06 3.75
N THR A 56 -1.77 -13.95 4.48
CA THR A 56 -1.21 -13.78 5.83
C THR A 56 -2.35 -13.78 6.85
N PHE A 57 -3.04 -14.92 6.94
CA PHE A 57 -4.27 -15.04 7.70
C PHE A 57 -4.05 -14.83 9.21
N LEU A 58 -4.86 -13.95 9.79
CA LEU A 58 -5.03 -13.80 11.23
C LEU A 58 -6.53 -13.86 11.54
N GLN A 59 -6.86 -14.48 12.67
CA GLN A 59 -8.25 -14.54 13.13
C GLN A 59 -8.73 -13.14 13.56
N LEU A 60 -10.00 -12.84 13.29
CA LEU A 60 -10.56 -11.51 13.51
C LEU A 60 -10.56 -11.10 14.99
N ASP A 61 -10.84 -12.05 15.89
CA ASP A 61 -10.75 -11.87 17.34
C ASP A 61 -9.34 -11.49 17.79
N VAL A 62 -8.30 -12.13 17.27
CA VAL A 62 -6.89 -11.80 17.56
C VAL A 62 -6.57 -10.37 17.12
N ILE A 63 -7.00 -9.98 15.92
CA ILE A 63 -6.79 -8.62 15.41
C ILE A 63 -7.53 -7.61 16.30
N LEU A 64 -8.79 -7.87 16.65
CA LEU A 64 -9.61 -6.97 17.47
C LEU A 64 -9.06 -6.83 18.89
N GLN A 65 -8.60 -7.93 19.50
CA GLN A 65 -7.94 -7.91 20.80
C GLN A 65 -6.68 -7.04 20.76
N ARG A 66 -5.79 -7.27 19.78
CA ARG A 66 -4.58 -6.44 19.62
C ARG A 66 -4.92 -4.98 19.30
N THR A 67 -6.00 -4.73 18.57
CA THR A 67 -6.49 -3.38 18.31
C THR A 67 -6.90 -2.69 19.61
N ASP A 68 -7.60 -3.41 20.50
CA ASP A 68 -8.00 -2.89 21.81
C ASP A 68 -6.78 -2.53 22.66
N GLU A 69 -5.77 -3.41 22.70
CA GLU A 69 -4.49 -3.16 23.38
C GLU A 69 -3.78 -1.91 22.83
N VAL A 70 -3.64 -1.78 21.51
CA VAL A 70 -2.99 -0.63 20.85
C VAL A 70 -3.74 0.68 21.12
N CYS A 71 -5.07 0.63 21.23
CA CYS A 71 -5.88 1.82 21.54
C CYS A 71 -6.05 2.08 23.05
N GLY A 72 -5.44 1.27 23.92
CA GLY A 72 -5.48 1.43 25.37
C GLY A 72 -6.81 1.00 26.01
N GLY A 73 -7.44 -0.05 25.49
CA GLY A 73 -8.68 -0.62 26.04
C GLY A 73 -9.97 0.14 25.64
N ARG A 74 -9.90 1.04 24.66
CA ARG A 74 -11.03 1.91 24.27
C ARG A 74 -12.11 1.19 23.47
N LEU A 75 -11.81 0.03 22.87
CA LEU A 75 -12.81 -0.81 22.22
C LEU A 75 -13.54 -1.69 23.25
N ALA A 76 -12.99 -1.86 24.46
CA ALA A 76 -13.55 -2.69 25.52
C ALA A 76 -13.83 -4.13 25.05
N PHE A 77 -12.87 -4.72 24.33
CA PHE A 77 -13.03 -6.01 23.64
C PHE A 77 -13.47 -7.13 24.59
N SER A 78 -12.93 -7.17 25.79
CA SER A 78 -13.29 -8.16 26.82
C SER A 78 -14.76 -8.11 27.27
N ARG A 79 -15.47 -7.00 27.06
CA ARG A 79 -16.88 -6.82 27.42
C ARG A 79 -17.83 -6.84 26.23
N GLU A 80 -17.38 -6.37 25.07
CA GLU A 80 -18.22 -6.19 23.87
C GLU A 80 -17.80 -7.08 22.67
N GLN A 81 -17.07 -8.17 22.89
CA GLN A 81 -16.49 -9.02 21.84
C GLN A 81 -17.47 -9.35 20.70
N GLY A 82 -18.65 -9.91 21.01
CA GLY A 82 -19.64 -10.29 19.99
C GLY A 82 -20.09 -9.11 19.13
N ARG A 83 -20.45 -7.99 19.78
CA ARG A 83 -20.88 -6.75 19.11
C ARG A 83 -19.77 -6.18 18.22
N LEU A 84 -18.51 -6.23 18.66
CA LEU A 84 -17.37 -5.73 17.87
C LEU A 84 -17.11 -6.61 16.64
N ILE A 85 -17.25 -7.92 16.78
CA ILE A 85 -17.14 -8.87 15.66
C ILE A 85 -18.23 -8.57 14.62
N ASP A 86 -19.49 -8.42 15.05
CA ASP A 86 -20.60 -8.11 14.15
C ASP A 86 -20.37 -6.80 13.39
N ARG A 87 -19.95 -5.75 14.10
CA ARG A 87 -19.61 -4.46 13.47
C ARG A 87 -18.41 -4.55 12.53
N ALA A 88 -17.41 -5.37 12.84
CA ALA A 88 -16.26 -5.58 11.97
C ALA A 88 -16.68 -6.28 10.68
N ILE A 89 -17.57 -7.27 10.76
CA ILE A 89 -18.16 -7.95 9.60
C ILE A 89 -18.99 -6.98 8.75
N GLU A 90 -19.80 -6.10 9.36
CA GLU A 90 -20.55 -5.07 8.63
C GLU A 90 -19.65 -4.05 7.93
N ILE A 91 -18.53 -3.65 8.55
CA ILE A 91 -17.55 -2.77 7.91
C ILE A 91 -16.87 -3.50 6.76
N GLU A 92 -16.53 -4.77 6.95
CA GLU A 92 -15.96 -5.61 5.90
C GLU A 92 -16.91 -5.69 4.69
N ASP A 93 -18.16 -6.08 4.87
CA ASP A 93 -19.14 -6.17 3.78
C ASP A 93 -19.28 -4.84 3.01
N ARG A 94 -19.36 -3.71 3.73
CA ARG A 94 -19.39 -2.38 3.10
C ARG A 94 -18.11 -2.07 2.33
N LEU A 95 -16.95 -2.46 2.86
CA LEU A 95 -15.66 -2.30 2.19
C LEU A 95 -15.61 -3.13 0.90
N LEU A 96 -15.96 -4.42 0.96
CA LEU A 96 -15.98 -5.32 -0.20
C LEU A 96 -16.88 -4.77 -1.32
N LYS A 97 -18.08 -4.31 -0.96
CA LYS A 97 -19.01 -3.64 -1.90
C LYS A 97 -18.41 -2.36 -2.48
N SER A 98 -17.76 -1.55 -1.64
CA SER A 98 -17.18 -0.26 -2.08
C SER A 98 -16.05 -0.43 -3.10
N ILE A 99 -15.26 -1.50 -2.99
CA ILE A 99 -14.18 -1.82 -3.93
C ILE A 99 -14.63 -2.73 -5.08
N GLY A 100 -15.94 -3.01 -5.19
CA GLY A 100 -16.53 -3.84 -6.24
C GLY A 100 -16.01 -5.28 -6.23
N PHE A 101 -15.62 -5.81 -5.07
CA PHE A 101 -14.97 -7.12 -4.92
C PHE A 101 -13.70 -7.30 -5.78
N PHE A 102 -13.09 -6.18 -6.20
CA PHE A 102 -11.89 -6.20 -7.03
C PHE A 102 -10.64 -6.29 -6.17
N PHE A 103 -10.24 -7.52 -5.82
CA PHE A 103 -9.05 -7.81 -5.00
C PHE A 103 -7.77 -7.99 -5.81
N SER A 104 -7.89 -8.27 -7.11
CA SER A 104 -6.77 -8.64 -7.99
C SER A 104 -5.94 -7.45 -8.48
N PHE A 105 -5.83 -6.38 -7.69
CA PHE A 105 -4.94 -5.28 -8.03
C PHE A 105 -3.54 -5.57 -7.50
N LYS A 106 -2.50 -5.35 -8.30
CA LYS A 106 -1.12 -5.51 -7.84
C LYS A 106 -0.76 -4.41 -6.84
N THR A 107 0.18 -4.67 -5.95
CA THR A 107 0.89 -3.61 -5.21
C THR A 107 1.98 -3.00 -6.08
N PRO A 108 2.49 -1.78 -5.76
CA PRO A 108 3.61 -1.21 -6.49
C PRO A 108 4.83 -2.15 -6.50
N GLN A 109 5.10 -2.84 -5.39
CA GLN A 109 6.18 -3.81 -5.27
C GLN A 109 6.01 -4.99 -6.24
N GLN A 110 4.81 -5.56 -6.32
CA GLN A 110 4.51 -6.65 -7.27
C GLN A 110 4.71 -6.20 -8.72
N MET A 111 4.31 -4.96 -9.05
CA MET A 111 4.53 -4.42 -10.40
C MET A 111 6.02 -4.20 -10.69
N ILE A 112 6.81 -3.69 -9.75
CA ILE A 112 8.26 -3.53 -9.90
C ILE A 112 8.93 -4.89 -10.17
N GLN A 113 8.57 -5.92 -9.41
CA GLN A 113 9.08 -7.28 -9.63
C GLN A 113 8.69 -7.84 -10.99
N ASP A 114 7.48 -7.54 -11.49
CA ASP A 114 7.08 -7.93 -12.84
C ASP A 114 7.95 -7.22 -13.91
N TYR A 115 8.29 -5.94 -13.72
CA TYR A 115 9.19 -5.22 -14.61
C TYR A 115 10.62 -5.77 -14.53
N ALA A 116 11.13 -6.09 -13.34
CA ALA A 116 12.43 -6.74 -13.17
C ALA A 116 12.49 -8.10 -13.88
N ARG A 117 11.45 -8.93 -13.75
CA ARG A 117 11.33 -10.22 -14.45
C ARG A 117 11.31 -10.09 -15.98
N ARG A 118 10.92 -8.92 -16.51
CA ARG A 118 10.96 -8.59 -17.94
C ARG A 118 12.30 -8.02 -18.40
N GLY A 119 13.31 -7.96 -17.52
CA GLY A 119 14.63 -7.43 -17.84
C GLY A 119 14.72 -5.91 -17.87
N VAL A 120 13.71 -5.19 -17.35
CA VAL A 120 13.71 -3.72 -17.31
C VAL A 120 14.71 -3.19 -16.26
N LEU A 121 14.87 -3.90 -15.14
CA LEU A 121 15.75 -3.52 -14.04
C LEU A 121 16.85 -4.56 -13.87
N ASP A 122 18.07 -4.09 -13.61
CA ASP A 122 19.10 -4.93 -12.98
C ASP A 122 18.80 -5.14 -11.49
N SER A 123 19.53 -6.06 -10.86
CA SER A 123 19.29 -6.46 -9.46
C SER A 123 19.54 -5.34 -8.45
N VAL A 124 20.35 -4.34 -8.78
CA VAL A 124 20.64 -3.19 -7.89
C VAL A 124 19.49 -2.20 -8.00
N SER A 125 19.10 -1.81 -9.22
CA SER A 125 17.97 -0.94 -9.50
C SER A 125 16.67 -1.51 -8.95
N GLU A 126 16.43 -2.82 -9.07
CA GLU A 126 15.26 -3.49 -8.51
C GLU A 126 15.17 -3.30 -6.99
N LYS A 127 16.29 -3.56 -6.27
CA LYS A 127 16.33 -3.40 -4.81
C LYS A 127 16.05 -1.96 -4.41
N VAL A 128 16.66 -1.00 -5.10
CA VAL A 128 16.43 0.43 -4.83
C VAL A 128 14.97 0.81 -5.12
N ALA A 129 14.40 0.37 -6.25
CA ALA A 129 13.00 0.63 -6.59
C ALA A 129 12.04 0.05 -5.56
N LEU A 130 12.30 -1.15 -5.03
CA LEU A 130 11.49 -1.76 -3.97
C LEU A 130 11.58 -0.98 -2.66
N THR A 131 12.76 -0.50 -2.27
CA THR A 131 12.94 0.38 -1.10
C THR A 131 12.14 1.68 -1.28
N VAL A 132 12.31 2.35 -2.40
CA VAL A 132 11.59 3.59 -2.74
C VAL A 132 10.07 3.38 -2.75
N ALA A 133 9.61 2.23 -3.24
CA ALA A 133 8.20 1.87 -3.20
C ALA A 133 7.66 1.66 -1.79
N ASN A 134 8.45 1.10 -0.87
CA ASN A 134 8.05 0.99 0.54
C ASN A 134 7.99 2.37 1.20
N ASP A 135 8.93 3.25 0.87
CA ASP A 135 8.99 4.60 1.44
C ASP A 135 7.79 5.43 0.95
N ILE A 136 7.49 5.42 -0.34
CA ILE A 136 6.40 6.26 -0.88
C ILE A 136 5.01 5.83 -0.42
N VAL A 137 4.77 4.54 -0.14
CA VAL A 137 3.45 4.10 0.37
C VAL A 137 3.23 4.49 1.84
N THR A 138 4.20 5.12 2.49
CA THR A 138 3.98 5.83 3.76
C THR A 138 3.32 7.19 3.53
N GLU A 139 3.51 7.79 2.35
CA GLU A 139 2.99 9.10 2.01
C GLU A 139 1.52 9.03 1.59
N GLU A 140 0.70 9.81 2.29
CA GLU A 140 -0.74 9.87 2.04
C GLU A 140 -1.08 10.25 0.60
N LYS A 141 -0.29 11.19 0.07
CA LYS A 141 -0.45 11.77 -1.25
C LYS A 141 -0.17 10.75 -2.37
N CYS A 142 0.52 9.64 -2.10
CA CYS A 142 0.83 8.69 -3.17
C CYS A 142 -0.40 7.96 -3.70
N PHE A 143 -1.48 7.84 -2.91
CA PHE A 143 -2.66 7.07 -3.30
C PHE A 143 -3.61 7.81 -4.26
N VAL A 144 -3.27 9.04 -4.68
CA VAL A 144 -3.94 9.70 -5.82
C VAL A 144 -3.46 9.14 -7.16
N PHE A 145 -2.31 8.46 -7.18
CA PHE A 145 -1.73 7.84 -8.36
C PHE A 145 -2.17 6.38 -8.47
N SER A 146 -2.20 5.84 -9.69
CA SER A 146 -2.45 4.40 -9.87
C SER A 146 -1.24 3.60 -9.39
N THR A 147 -1.43 2.34 -9.03
CA THR A 147 -0.33 1.42 -8.69
C THR A 147 0.75 1.39 -9.77
N ASN A 148 0.34 1.43 -11.05
CA ASN A 148 1.27 1.43 -12.16
C ASN A 148 2.09 2.72 -12.19
N ASP A 149 1.46 3.88 -12.01
CA ASP A 149 2.16 5.18 -11.98
C ASP A 149 3.17 5.21 -10.82
N ILE A 150 2.79 4.71 -9.63
CA ILE A 150 3.68 4.62 -8.46
C ILE A 150 4.88 3.72 -8.78
N ALA A 151 4.64 2.50 -9.27
CA ALA A 151 5.70 1.56 -9.61
C ALA A 151 6.67 2.14 -10.65
N CYS A 152 6.15 2.78 -11.70
CA CYS A 152 6.95 3.43 -12.73
C CYS A 152 7.79 4.58 -12.14
N GLY A 153 7.20 5.43 -11.30
CA GLY A 153 7.93 6.51 -10.63
C GLY A 153 9.05 6.00 -9.73
N CYS A 154 8.83 4.92 -8.98
CA CYS A 154 9.87 4.28 -8.18
C CYS A 154 11.00 3.70 -9.06
N ILE A 155 10.66 3.10 -10.20
CA ILE A 155 11.64 2.58 -11.16
C ILE A 155 12.49 3.73 -11.73
N VAL A 156 11.86 4.81 -12.21
CA VAL A 156 12.59 6.01 -12.69
C VAL A 156 13.52 6.55 -11.63
N PHE A 157 12.99 6.75 -10.43
CA PHE A 157 13.72 7.34 -9.33
C PHE A 157 14.92 6.46 -8.96
N SER A 158 14.75 5.14 -8.96
CA SER A 158 15.86 4.20 -8.72
C SER A 158 16.99 4.34 -9.74
N PHE A 159 16.68 4.55 -11.03
CA PHE A 159 17.70 4.75 -12.04
C PHE A 159 18.51 6.03 -11.84
N VAL A 160 17.84 7.10 -11.40
CA VAL A 160 18.51 8.35 -11.03
C VAL A 160 19.44 8.12 -9.83
N LEU A 161 18.95 7.46 -8.78
CA LEU A 161 19.75 7.16 -7.58
C LEU A 161 20.95 6.25 -7.85
N CYS A 162 20.81 5.29 -8.77
CA CYS A 162 21.88 4.38 -9.16
C CYS A 162 22.85 4.97 -10.22
N GLY A 163 22.65 6.22 -10.63
CA GLY A 163 23.54 6.90 -11.58
C GLY A 163 23.47 6.39 -13.02
N HIS A 164 22.38 5.73 -13.40
CA HIS A 164 22.22 5.29 -14.79
C HIS A 164 21.94 6.48 -15.70
N ALA A 165 22.67 6.58 -16.80
CA ALA A 165 22.42 7.59 -17.81
C ALA A 165 21.03 7.37 -18.46
N TYR A 166 20.25 8.44 -18.56
CA TYR A 166 18.93 8.44 -19.19
C TYR A 166 18.96 8.12 -20.71
N LYS A 167 20.14 8.08 -21.34
CA LYS A 167 20.32 8.05 -22.80
C LYS A 167 20.25 6.65 -23.44
N ASP A 168 20.43 5.56 -22.71
CA ASP A 168 20.52 4.19 -23.27
C ASP A 168 19.18 3.44 -23.36
N ARG A 169 18.06 4.16 -23.41
CA ARG A 169 16.91 3.70 -22.63
C ARG A 169 15.59 3.77 -23.43
N LYS A 170 15.44 2.82 -24.38
CA LYS A 170 14.23 2.55 -25.19
C LYS A 170 12.98 2.09 -24.41
N TRP A 171 13.08 1.88 -23.10
CA TRP A 171 12.00 1.29 -22.30
C TRP A 171 10.80 2.22 -22.12
N TYR A 172 10.93 3.53 -22.39
CA TYR A 172 9.81 4.46 -22.31
C TYR A 172 8.96 4.59 -23.58
N CYS A 173 9.51 4.25 -24.76
CA CYS A 173 8.85 4.49 -26.04
C CYS A 173 8.97 3.28 -26.98
N GLN A 174 7.83 2.62 -27.15
CA GLN A 174 7.32 1.97 -28.39
C GLN A 174 8.12 0.82 -29.07
N ASP A 175 9.38 0.55 -28.72
CA ASP A 175 10.19 -0.46 -29.44
C ASP A 175 10.57 -1.70 -28.63
N THR A 176 10.25 -1.73 -27.33
CA THR A 176 10.27 -2.97 -26.54
C THR A 176 8.82 -3.36 -26.31
N GLU A 177 8.44 -4.62 -26.56
CA GLU A 177 7.09 -5.18 -26.35
C GLU A 177 6.51 -5.01 -24.92
N VAL A 178 7.25 -4.34 -24.03
CA VAL A 178 6.84 -3.90 -22.70
C VAL A 178 6.52 -2.40 -22.75
N CYS A 179 5.35 -2.06 -23.28
CA CYS A 179 4.82 -0.69 -23.17
C CYS A 179 4.49 -0.43 -21.69
N PHE A 180 4.99 0.67 -21.09
CA PHE A 180 4.50 1.15 -19.80
C PHE A 180 3.17 1.87 -20.05
N PRO A 181 2.01 1.33 -19.60
CA PRO A 181 0.74 2.03 -19.78
C PRO A 181 0.55 3.19 -18.78
N ALA A 182 1.65 3.79 -18.29
CA ALA A 182 1.63 4.84 -17.28
C ALA A 182 1.53 6.23 -17.92
N CYS A 183 0.82 7.14 -17.26
CA CYS A 183 0.73 8.53 -17.71
C CYS A 183 2.01 9.26 -17.30
N THR A 184 2.77 9.78 -18.25
CA THR A 184 4.07 10.44 -18.02
C THR A 184 3.99 11.58 -17.00
N GLU A 185 2.92 12.38 -17.02
CA GLU A 185 2.68 13.44 -16.04
C GLU A 185 2.46 12.89 -14.62
N LYS A 186 1.73 11.77 -14.48
CA LYS A 186 1.52 11.13 -13.18
C LYS A 186 2.80 10.52 -12.64
N VAL A 187 3.61 9.91 -13.50
CA VAL A 187 4.93 9.38 -13.12
C VAL A 187 5.85 10.50 -12.64
N ALA A 188 5.86 11.65 -13.32
CA ALA A 188 6.60 12.83 -12.86
C ALA A 188 6.11 13.30 -11.48
N GLY A 189 4.78 13.36 -11.26
CA GLY A 189 4.21 13.70 -9.95
C GLY A 189 4.61 12.73 -8.83
N VAL A 190 4.73 11.44 -9.13
CA VAL A 190 5.28 10.44 -8.20
C VAL A 190 6.75 10.73 -7.88
N CYS A 191 7.56 11.03 -8.89
CA CYS A 191 8.97 11.41 -8.69
C CYS A 191 9.14 12.70 -7.88
N ASP A 192 8.25 13.70 -8.04
CA ASP A 192 8.27 14.93 -7.25
C ASP A 192 7.93 14.67 -5.77
N LEU A 193 6.98 13.76 -5.52
CA LEU A 193 6.66 13.31 -4.16
C LEU A 193 7.87 12.62 -3.52
N LEU A 194 8.56 11.74 -4.26
CA LEU A 194 9.78 11.08 -3.82
C LEU A 194 10.92 12.07 -3.54
N CYS A 195 11.14 13.04 -4.44
CA CYS A 195 12.12 14.11 -4.22
C CYS A 195 11.83 14.86 -2.92
N SER A 196 10.56 15.14 -2.63
CA SER A 196 10.15 15.83 -1.41
C SER A 196 10.42 14.98 -0.16
N LEU A 197 10.13 13.68 -0.22
CA LEU A 197 10.37 12.74 0.86
C LEU A 197 11.86 12.66 1.25
N TYR A 198 12.74 12.49 0.26
CA TYR A 198 14.19 12.35 0.52
C TYR A 198 14.92 13.68 0.74
N LYS A 199 14.34 14.84 0.41
CA LYS A 199 14.90 16.16 0.79
C LYS A 199 14.71 16.52 2.26
N THR A 200 13.86 15.77 2.97
CA THR A 200 13.53 16.03 4.38
C THR A 200 14.47 15.29 5.34
N ILE A 201 15.48 14.59 4.81
CA ILE A 201 16.52 13.84 5.53
C ILE A 201 17.86 14.55 5.28
#